data_AF-A0A832WVX9-F1
#
_entry.id   AF-A0A832WVX9-F1
#
_cell.length_a   1.000
_cell.length_b   1.000
_cell.length_c   1.000
_cell.angle_alpha   90.00
_cell.angle_beta   90.00
_cell.angle_gamma   90.00
#
_symmetry.space_group_name_H-M   'P 1'
#
loop_
_entity.id
_entity.type
_entity.pdbx_description
1 polymer ?
#
loop_
_entity_poly.entity_id
_entity_poly.type
_entity_poly.pdbx_seq_one_letter_code
_entity_poly.pdbx_strand_id
1 'polypeptide(L)'
;MSEKKVKEDPVKMHKDANNLMEAGKYEEAKELFLRTAELYKKSQNFFDATTMLYKAGECDFALKNYEKASESFMKSAELSFDKAFDRFGISALDYAKDCQKELGNNKKVEELDKKIKETKAKLETAF
;
A
#
# COMPACT_ATOMS: atom_id res chain seq x y z
N MET A 1 25.41 -23.12 -18.17
CA MET A 1 23.95 -23.27 -18.30
C MET A 1 23.33 -21.98 -17.82
N SER A 2 22.83 -21.14 -18.72
CA SER A 2 22.16 -19.90 -18.33
C SER A 2 20.77 -20.26 -17.85
N GLU A 3 20.53 -20.21 -16.54
CA GLU A 3 19.17 -20.26 -16.00
C GLU A 3 18.36 -19.20 -16.75
N LYS A 4 17.35 -19.63 -17.52
CA LYS A 4 16.33 -18.72 -18.01
C LYS A 4 15.68 -18.14 -16.76
N LYS A 5 16.13 -16.97 -16.30
CA LYS A 5 15.37 -16.13 -15.38
C LYS A 5 14.00 -15.98 -16.03
N VAL A 6 13.00 -16.68 -15.48
CA VAL A 6 11.61 -16.46 -15.85
C VAL A 6 11.42 -14.97 -15.70
N LYS A 7 11.16 -14.28 -16.80
CA LYS A 7 11.02 -12.84 -16.80
C LYS A 7 9.78 -12.56 -15.96
N GLU A 8 9.98 -12.05 -14.75
CA GLU A 8 8.90 -11.65 -13.87
C GLU A 8 8.07 -10.60 -14.61
N ASP A 9 6.81 -10.94 -14.89
CA ASP A 9 5.86 -10.07 -15.55
C ASP A 9 4.98 -9.44 -14.45
N PRO A 10 5.23 -8.17 -14.07
CA PRO A 10 4.51 -7.55 -12.96
C PRO A 10 3.00 -7.42 -13.25
N VAL A 11 2.58 -7.35 -14.52
CA VAL A 11 1.15 -7.29 -14.87
C VAL A 11 0.47 -8.63 -14.59
N LYS A 12 1.13 -9.73 -14.98
CA LYS A 12 0.62 -11.07 -14.66
C LYS A 12 0.61 -11.32 -13.16
N MET A 13 1.71 -10.98 -12.46
CA MET A 13 1.83 -11.16 -11.02
C MET A 13 0.79 -10.33 -10.24
N HIS A 14 0.52 -9.10 -10.67
CA HIS A 14 -0.57 -8.29 -10.12
C HIS A 14 -1.91 -9.03 -10.24
N LYS A 15 -2.25 -9.52 -11.44
CA LYS A 15 -3.51 -10.25 -11.65
C LYS A 15 -3.60 -11.51 -10.77
N ASP A 16 -2.52 -12.29 -10.72
CA ASP A 16 -2.47 -13.50 -9.90
C ASP A 16 -2.61 -13.16 -8.41
N ALA A 17 -2.03 -12.06 -7.93
CA ALA A 17 -2.15 -11.59 -6.56
C ALA A 17 -3.60 -11.19 -6.20
N ASN A 18 -4.29 -10.50 -7.12
CA ASN A 18 -5.71 -10.19 -6.94
C ASN A 18 -6.56 -11.47 -6.84
N ASN A 19 -6.33 -12.46 -7.71
CA ASN A 19 -7.06 -13.73 -7.65
C ASN A 19 -6.83 -14.46 -6.31
N LEU A 20 -5.59 -14.45 -5.80
CA LEU A 20 -5.27 -15.01 -4.49
C LEU A 20 -5.99 -14.28 -3.36
N MET A 21 -6.02 -12.94 -3.42
CA MET A 21 -6.69 -12.10 -2.44
C MET A 21 -8.21 -12.33 -2.44
N GLU A 22 -8.83 -12.42 -3.61
CA GLU A 22 -10.25 -12.76 -3.78
C GLU A 22 -10.58 -14.17 -3.28
N ALA A 23 -9.63 -15.11 -3.39
CA ALA A 23 -9.73 -16.44 -2.82
C ALA A 23 -9.45 -16.51 -1.31
N GLY A 24 -9.20 -15.38 -0.64
CA GLY A 24 -8.89 -15.31 0.79
C GLY A 24 -7.48 -15.78 1.16
N LYS A 25 -6.60 -16.00 0.17
CA LYS A 25 -5.21 -16.43 0.37
C LYS A 25 -4.31 -15.22 0.59
N TYR A 26 -4.57 -14.49 1.67
CA TYR A 26 -3.95 -13.19 1.92
C TYR A 26 -2.42 -13.23 2.08
N GLU A 27 -1.85 -14.29 2.66
CA GLU A 27 -0.39 -14.40 2.83
C GLU A 27 0.30 -14.55 1.47
N GLU A 28 -0.19 -15.46 0.62
CA GLU A 28 0.32 -15.68 -0.75
C GLU A 28 0.12 -14.41 -1.61
N ALA A 29 -1.04 -13.76 -1.50
CA ALA A 29 -1.34 -12.53 -2.23
C ALA A 29 -0.40 -11.38 -1.83
N LYS A 30 -0.16 -11.19 -0.53
CA LYS A 30 0.74 -10.17 0.01
C LYS A 30 2.15 -10.28 -0.54
N GLU A 31 2.74 -11.48 -0.50
CA GLU A 31 4.09 -11.71 -1.01
C GLU A 31 4.19 -11.31 -2.48
N LEU A 32 3.17 -11.67 -3.27
CA LEU A 32 3.11 -11.36 -4.69
C LEU A 32 2.90 -9.87 -4.95
N PHE A 33 2.05 -9.19 -4.17
CA PHE A 33 1.87 -7.73 -4.23
C PHE A 33 3.18 -6.99 -3.91
N LEU A 34 3.87 -7.35 -2.82
CA LEU A 34 5.14 -6.72 -2.45
C LEU A 34 6.19 -6.88 -3.55
N ARG A 35 6.32 -8.09 -4.10
CA ARG A 35 7.26 -8.33 -5.20
C ARG A 35 6.89 -7.53 -6.46
N THR A 36 5.60 -7.46 -6.77
CA THR A 36 5.08 -6.71 -7.91
C THR A 36 5.32 -5.20 -7.74
N ALA A 37 5.15 -4.67 -6.52
CA ALA A 37 5.44 -3.27 -6.20
C ALA A 37 6.92 -2.90 -6.49
N GLU A 38 7.86 -3.77 -6.11
CA GLU A 38 9.28 -3.56 -6.40
C GLU A 38 9.57 -3.52 -7.90
N LEU A 39 8.94 -4.41 -8.68
CA LEU A 39 9.12 -4.47 -10.12
C LEU A 39 8.56 -3.22 -10.81
N TYR A 40 7.34 -2.79 -10.43
CA TYR A 40 6.75 -1.55 -10.93
C TYR A 40 7.59 -0.32 -10.56
N LYS A 41 8.12 -0.26 -9.33
CA LYS A 41 9.02 0.83 -8.91
C LYS A 41 10.30 0.85 -9.75
N LYS A 42 10.91 -0.31 -10.03
CA LYS A 42 12.09 -0.43 -10.91
C LYS A 42 11.81 0.01 -12.34
N SER A 43 10.59 -0.22 -12.85
CA SER A 43 10.15 0.25 -14.16
C SER A 43 9.57 1.67 -14.15
N GLN A 44 9.73 2.42 -13.05
CA GLN A 44 9.20 3.78 -12.85
C GLN A 44 7.67 3.89 -12.96
N ASN A 45 6.95 2.77 -12.87
CA ASN A 45 5.50 2.75 -12.77
C ASN A 45 5.08 2.94 -11.30
N PHE A 46 5.21 4.17 -10.82
CA PHE A 46 5.00 4.46 -9.40
C PHE A 46 3.53 4.34 -8.97
N PHE A 47 2.59 4.60 -9.88
CA PHE A 47 1.16 4.48 -9.58
C PHE A 47 0.78 3.04 -9.24
N ASP A 48 1.18 2.09 -10.09
CA ASP A 48 0.91 0.67 -9.81
C ASP A 48 1.74 0.18 -8.62
N ALA A 49 2.98 0.64 -8.45
CA ALA A 49 3.78 0.30 -7.26
C ALA A 49 3.10 0.72 -5.95
N THR A 50 2.57 1.93 -5.90
CA THR A 50 1.75 2.43 -4.79
C THR A 50 0.53 1.53 -4.56
N THR A 51 -0.21 1.21 -5.62
CA THR A 51 -1.41 0.36 -5.53
C THR A 51 -1.07 -1.03 -4.99
N MET A 52 0.07 -1.60 -5.36
CA MET A 52 0.50 -2.91 -4.87
C MET A 52 0.88 -2.87 -3.40
N LEU A 53 1.54 -1.81 -2.93
CA LEU A 53 1.83 -1.61 -1.50
C LEU A 53 0.54 -1.48 -0.67
N TYR A 54 -0.44 -0.75 -1.20
CA TYR A 54 -1.75 -0.61 -0.58
C TYR A 54 -2.44 -1.97 -0.42
N LYS A 55 -2.50 -2.78 -1.50
CA LYS A 55 -3.12 -4.12 -1.48
C LYS A 55 -2.38 -5.11 -0.58
N ALA A 56 -1.05 -5.00 -0.47
CA ALA A 56 -0.29 -5.75 0.53
C ALA A 56 -0.72 -5.38 1.97
N GLY A 57 -0.96 -4.09 2.23
CA GLY A 57 -1.53 -3.61 3.48
C GLY A 57 -2.93 -4.16 3.76
N GLU A 58 -3.81 -4.20 2.76
CA GLU A 58 -5.15 -4.81 2.88
C GLU A 58 -5.07 -6.30 3.25
N CYS A 59 -4.10 -7.04 2.68
CA CYS A 59 -3.88 -8.43 3.02
C CYS A 59 -3.47 -8.61 4.49
N ASP A 60 -2.48 -7.85 4.97
CA ASP A 60 -2.09 -7.91 6.38
C ASP A 60 -3.22 -7.43 7.30
N PHE A 61 -4.03 -6.45 6.89
CA PHE A 61 -5.19 -6.00 7.64
C PHE A 61 -6.25 -7.11 7.78
N ALA A 62 -6.56 -7.81 6.68
CA ALA A 62 -7.46 -8.96 6.69
C ALA A 62 -6.96 -10.09 7.59
N LEU A 63 -5.63 -10.26 7.68
CA LEU A 63 -4.98 -11.21 8.59
C LEU A 63 -4.82 -10.69 10.04
N LYS A 64 -5.29 -9.47 10.33
CA LYS A 64 -5.14 -8.77 11.62
C LYS A 64 -3.69 -8.52 12.05
N ASN A 65 -2.77 -8.51 11.07
CA ASN A 65 -1.37 -8.11 11.26
C ASN A 65 -1.26 -6.58 11.19
N TYR A 66 -1.94 -5.87 12.10
CA TYR A 66 -2.14 -4.43 12.00
C TYR A 66 -0.85 -3.62 11.98
N GLU A 67 0.23 -4.08 12.63
CA GLU A 67 1.54 -3.44 12.57
C GLU A 67 2.09 -3.44 11.13
N LYS A 68 2.13 -4.61 10.49
CA LYS A 68 2.61 -4.79 9.11
C LYS A 68 1.70 -4.11 8.08
N ALA A 69 0.39 -4.15 8.32
CA ALA A 69 -0.59 -3.44 7.52
C ALA A 69 -0.31 -1.93 7.56
N SER A 70 -0.14 -1.38 8.77
CA SER A 70 0.19 0.04 8.95
C SER A 70 1.49 0.42 8.24
N GLU A 71 2.53 -0.41 8.29
CA GLU A 71 3.78 -0.15 7.55
C GLU A 71 3.57 -0.10 6.03
N SER A 72 2.80 -1.04 5.49
CA SER A 72 2.52 -1.11 4.05
C SER A 72 1.69 0.08 3.57
N PHE A 73 0.65 0.45 4.33
CA PHE A 73 -0.14 1.64 4.06
C PHE A 73 0.69 2.93 4.16
N MET A 74 1.58 3.05 5.14
CA MET A 74 2.47 4.21 5.26
C MET A 74 3.43 4.31 4.07
N LYS A 75 4.05 3.20 3.64
CA LYS A 75 4.91 3.15 2.44
C LYS A 75 4.13 3.54 1.17
N SER A 76 2.89 3.07 1.05
CA SER A 76 1.99 3.46 -0.03
C SER A 76 1.71 4.97 -0.01
N ALA A 77 1.40 5.53 1.16
CA ALA A 77 1.10 6.94 1.33
C ALA A 77 2.31 7.82 0.98
N GLU A 78 3.49 7.47 1.48
CA GLU A 78 4.75 8.16 1.17
C GLU A 78 5.03 8.19 -0.33
N LEU A 79 4.94 7.03 -1.00
CA LEU A 79 5.17 6.97 -2.45
C LEU A 79 4.10 7.76 -3.24
N SER A 80 2.86 7.78 -2.77
CA SER A 80 1.80 8.62 -3.34
C SER A 80 2.14 10.11 -3.25
N PHE A 81 2.50 10.61 -2.07
CA PHE A 81 2.82 12.03 -1.88
C PHE A 81 4.06 12.44 -2.68
N ASP A 82 5.09 11.58 -2.75
CA ASP A 82 6.29 11.81 -3.56
C ASP A 82 5.99 11.96 -5.07
N LYS A 83 4.85 11.45 -5.53
CA LYS A 83 4.42 11.48 -6.94
C LYS A 83 3.16 12.32 -7.17
N ALA A 84 2.75 13.13 -6.19
CA ALA A 84 1.57 13.98 -6.23
C ALA A 84 0.25 13.23 -6.46
N PHE A 85 0.16 11.97 -5.99
CA PHE A 85 -1.07 11.17 -5.95
C PHE A 85 -1.80 11.38 -4.61
N ASP A 86 -1.96 12.63 -4.19
CA ASP A 86 -2.25 12.96 -2.79
C ASP A 86 -3.59 12.39 -2.28
N ARG A 87 -4.61 12.33 -3.14
CA ARG A 87 -5.91 11.70 -2.81
C ARG A 87 -5.77 10.21 -2.49
N PHE A 88 -4.91 9.51 -3.22
CA PHE A 88 -4.61 8.10 -2.94
C PHE A 88 -3.82 7.98 -1.64
N GLY A 89 -2.83 8.84 -1.43
CA GLY A 89 -2.02 8.86 -0.21
C GLY A 89 -2.86 9.10 1.05
N ILE A 90 -3.87 9.96 0.99
CA ILE A 90 -4.85 10.17 2.07
C ILE A 90 -5.59 8.86 2.41
N SER A 91 -6.05 8.12 1.40
CA SER A 91 -6.78 6.87 1.62
C SER A 91 -5.88 5.84 2.32
N ALA A 92 -4.61 5.75 1.91
CA ALA A 92 -3.63 4.91 2.59
C ALA A 92 -3.39 5.35 4.05
N LEU A 93 -3.32 6.66 4.33
CA LEU A 93 -3.22 7.15 5.71
C LEU A 93 -4.45 6.82 6.57
N ASP A 94 -5.67 6.87 6.00
CA ASP A 94 -6.89 6.50 6.73
C ASP A 94 -6.84 5.02 7.16
N TYR A 95 -6.40 4.11 6.29
CA TYR A 95 -6.19 2.70 6.66
C TYR A 95 -5.04 2.49 7.65
N ALA A 96 -3.92 3.20 7.51
CA ALA A 96 -2.86 3.17 8.51
C ALA A 96 -3.39 3.61 9.88
N LYS A 97 -4.25 4.64 9.92
CA LYS A 97 -4.89 5.11 11.14
C LYS A 97 -5.82 4.06 11.74
N ASP A 98 -6.61 3.37 10.92
CA ASP A 98 -7.47 2.29 11.40
C ASP A 98 -6.66 1.13 11.97
N CYS A 99 -5.51 0.80 11.38
CA CYS A 99 -4.57 -0.16 11.99
C CYS A 99 -4.12 0.29 13.39
N GLN A 100 -3.81 1.59 13.55
CA GLN A 100 -3.37 2.13 14.85
C GLN A 100 -4.50 2.14 15.89
N LYS A 101 -5.76 2.30 15.47
CA LYS A 101 -6.92 2.15 16.36
C LYS A 101 -7.04 0.71 16.85
N GLU A 102 -6.91 -0.27 15.96
CA GLU A 102 -6.96 -1.70 16.30
C GLU A 102 -5.81 -2.09 17.26
N LEU A 103 -4.66 -1.43 17.14
CA LEU A 103 -3.52 -1.59 18.05
C LEU A 103 -3.66 -0.81 19.37
N GLY A 104 -4.71 0.00 19.54
CA GLY A 104 -4.90 0.86 20.72
C GLY A 104 -3.91 2.02 20.83
N ASN A 105 -3.23 2.40 19.73
CA ASN A 105 -2.21 3.43 19.72
C ASN A 105 -2.79 4.83 19.49
N ASN A 106 -3.48 5.36 20.50
CA ASN A 106 -4.21 6.64 20.41
C ASN A 106 -3.32 7.82 19.98
N LYS A 107 -2.06 7.87 20.42
CA LYS A 107 -1.12 8.92 19.99
C LYS A 107 -0.90 8.90 18.47
N LYS A 108 -0.70 7.71 17.91
CA LYS A 108 -0.47 7.55 16.46
C LYS A 108 -1.73 7.88 15.65
N VAL A 109 -2.90 7.56 16.21
CA VAL A 109 -4.19 7.93 15.60
C VAL A 109 -4.33 9.46 15.51
N GLU A 110 -4.03 10.19 16.58
CA GLU A 110 -4.06 11.66 16.58
C GLU A 110 -3.04 12.27 15.61
N GLU A 111 -1.81 11.72 15.56
CA GLU A 111 -0.79 12.13 14.58
C GLU A 111 -1.28 11.97 13.14
N LEU A 112 -1.88 10.82 12.82
CA LEU A 112 -2.37 10.53 11.48
C LEU A 112 -3.60 11.38 11.12
N ASP A 113 -4.54 11.59 12.05
CA ASP A 113 -5.69 12.46 11.83
C ASP A 113 -5.25 13.91 11.54
N LYS A 114 -4.26 14.42 12.27
CA LYS A 114 -3.69 15.74 11.99
C LYS A 114 -3.07 15.78 10.60
N LYS A 115 -2.24 14.81 10.24
CA LYS A 115 -1.60 14.73 8.91
C LYS A 115 -2.64 14.68 7.79
N ILE A 116 -3.69 13.87 7.94
CA ILE A 116 -4.77 13.74 6.96
C ILE A 116 -5.51 15.07 6.76
N LYS A 117 -5.85 15.76 7.86
CA LYS A 117 -6.52 17.08 7.82
C LYS A 117 -5.64 18.12 7.12
N GLU A 118 -4.36 18.20 7.47
CA GLU A 118 -3.43 19.13 6.86
C GLU A 118 -3.24 18.88 5.36
N THR A 119 -3.12 17.62 4.94
CA THR A 119 -3.02 17.27 3.52
C THR A 119 -4.30 17.62 2.76
N LYS A 120 -5.48 17.33 3.31
CA LYS A 120 -6.77 17.69 2.70
C LYS A 120 -6.91 19.21 2.53
N ALA A 121 -6.60 19.99 3.57
CA ALA A 121 -6.66 21.44 3.51
C ALA A 121 -5.71 22.02 2.44
N LYS A 122 -4.47 21.50 2.33
CA LYS A 122 -3.53 21.92 1.27
C LYS A 122 -4.09 21.66 -0.13
N LEU A 123 -4.74 20.52 -0.34
CA LEU A 123 -5.37 20.17 -1.63
C LEU A 123 -6.54 21.09 -1.96
N GLU A 124 -7.34 21.48 -0.98
CA GLU A 124 -8.47 22.40 -1.18
C GLU A 124 -7.98 23.82 -1.55
N THR A 125 -6.85 24.26 -0.99
CA THR A 125 -6.26 25.58 -1.31
C THR A 125 -5.45 25.62 -2.61
N ALA A 126 -5.23 24.48 -3.26
CA ALA A 126 -4.45 24.39 -4.50
C ALA A 126 -5.30 24.62 -5.77
N PHE A 127 -6.59 24.90 -5.62
CA PHE A 127 -7.56 25.24 -6.68
C PHE A 127 -8.13 26.64 -6.46
#